data_AF-A0A7J8IPC0-F1
#
_entry.id   AF-A0A7J8IPC0-F1
#
_cell.length_a   1.000
_cell.length_b   1.000
_cell.length_c   1.000
_cell.angle_alpha   90.00
_cell.angle_beta   90.00
_cell.angle_gamma   90.00
#
_symmetry.space_group_name_H-M   'P 1'
#
loop_
_entity.id
_entity.type
_entity.pdbx_description
1 polymer ?
#
loop_
_entity_poly.entity_id
_entity_poly.type
_entity_poly.pdbx_seq_one_letter_code
_entity_poly.pdbx_strand_id
1 'polypeptide(L)'
;MFQKRLIPHQVVTHLLAIHADIPDTCVHYMGGLLDALIQGLKETSSTGEEALAAAVRCYDDLSRLLWGLEGLPLTVSAVQGAHPVLRYTEVFPPTPVWPAYSFHEQLRERASLLPRPDKPCPAYVEPMTVVCHLEGSGQWPQEAEAIRRVRAAFQLRLAELLTQQHGLQCRATATHTDVLKDGFVFRIRVAYQREPQILKEMRSPEGMISLRDTPASFRLEKDTRHLPLLTSALHGLQQQHPAFSGVARLAKRWVRAQLLGEGFTDESLDLVAAALFLHPEPFTPPSSPQVGFLRFLFLVSTFDWKNNPLIVNLNSELTVEEQVEIRSGFLGTRAQLPVMVIITPQDRKSSIWTQDGPSPQILQQLVLLAAEALPVLEKQLMDPRGPGDIRTVFRPPLDMYDVLIRLSPRHIPRHRQAVDSPAASFCRGLLSEPGSSSLMPVLGYDPPQLYLAQLRKAFGELALFFYDQHGGEVIGVLWNPTSFRPQHFKASNTKGHMVVSQSGESVIVPNIEAILEDFAILGEGLVQTVEARSERWTV
;
A
#
# COMPACT_ATOMS: atom_id res chain seq x y z
N MET A 1 -22.32 -8.01 3.05
CA MET A 1 -21.99 -8.69 4.32
C MET A 1 -22.17 -7.80 5.54
N PHE A 2 -22.24 -6.46 5.41
CA PHE A 2 -22.47 -5.56 6.55
C PHE A 2 -23.76 -5.90 7.32
N GLN A 3 -24.89 -6.06 6.61
CA GLN A 3 -26.15 -6.53 7.22
C GLN A 3 -26.02 -7.90 7.92
N LYS A 4 -25.16 -8.81 7.43
CA LYS A 4 -24.92 -10.11 8.08
C LYS A 4 -24.22 -9.96 9.43
N ARG A 5 -23.29 -9.00 9.57
CA ARG A 5 -22.66 -8.67 10.86
C ARG A 5 -23.66 -8.09 11.86
N LEU A 6 -24.73 -7.47 11.38
CA LEU A 6 -25.85 -6.96 12.18
C LEU A 6 -26.94 -8.02 12.48
N ILE A 7 -26.88 -9.23 11.91
CA ILE A 7 -27.85 -10.30 12.25
C ILE A 7 -27.79 -10.66 13.74
N PRO A 8 -26.62 -10.86 14.38
CA PRO A 8 -26.54 -11.04 15.83
C PRO A 8 -27.20 -9.92 16.63
N HIS A 9 -27.09 -8.66 16.18
CA HIS A 9 -27.79 -7.54 16.81
C HIS A 9 -29.31 -7.73 16.74
N GLN A 10 -29.85 -7.95 15.54
CA GLN A 10 -31.29 -8.15 15.30
C GLN A 10 -31.85 -9.35 16.06
N VAL A 11 -31.11 -10.46 16.12
CA VAL A 11 -31.51 -11.66 16.87
C VAL A 11 -31.51 -11.39 18.37
N VAL A 12 -30.46 -10.77 18.91
CA VAL A 12 -30.36 -10.48 20.35
C VAL A 12 -31.42 -9.46 20.78
N THR A 13 -31.62 -8.36 20.05
CA THR A 13 -32.65 -7.36 20.41
C THR A 13 -34.06 -7.95 20.35
N HIS A 14 -34.36 -8.76 19.33
CA HIS A 14 -35.65 -9.45 19.21
C HIS A 14 -35.91 -10.43 20.37
N LEU A 15 -34.91 -11.25 20.73
CA LEU A 15 -35.02 -12.20 21.84
C LEU A 15 -35.14 -11.49 23.20
N LEU A 16 -34.39 -10.41 23.42
CA LEU A 16 -34.48 -9.61 24.64
C LEU A 16 -35.85 -8.91 24.78
N ALA A 17 -36.41 -8.42 23.68
CA ALA A 17 -37.74 -7.82 23.67
C ALA A 17 -38.85 -8.84 23.95
N ILE A 18 -38.76 -10.06 23.43
CA ILE A 18 -39.79 -11.10 23.62
C ILE A 18 -39.69 -11.82 24.98
N HIS A 19 -38.48 -12.12 25.44
CA HIS A 19 -38.27 -13.02 26.58
C HIS A 19 -37.84 -12.33 27.88
N ALA A 20 -37.49 -11.04 27.84
CA ALA A 20 -37.03 -10.29 29.01
C ALA A 20 -37.71 -8.92 29.17
N ASP A 21 -38.68 -8.57 28.32
CA ASP A 21 -39.32 -7.25 28.25
C ASP A 21 -38.32 -6.07 28.12
N ILE A 22 -37.13 -6.32 27.57
CA ILE A 22 -36.09 -5.30 27.37
C ILE A 22 -36.26 -4.70 25.96
N PRO A 23 -36.68 -3.43 25.82
CA PRO A 23 -36.87 -2.81 24.52
C PRO A 23 -35.53 -2.50 23.84
N ASP A 24 -35.55 -2.39 22.51
CA ASP A 24 -34.39 -2.07 21.66
C ASP A 24 -33.62 -0.81 22.13
N THR A 25 -34.33 0.19 22.66
CA THR A 25 -33.76 1.42 23.25
C THR A 25 -32.81 1.19 24.43
N CYS A 26 -32.89 0.04 25.08
CA CYS A 26 -32.05 -0.37 26.20
C CYS A 26 -30.85 -1.24 25.77
N VAL A 27 -30.78 -1.66 24.50
CA VAL A 27 -29.68 -2.47 23.96
C VAL A 27 -28.68 -1.57 23.24
N HIS A 28 -27.38 -1.83 23.45
CA HIS A 28 -26.32 -1.09 22.78
C HIS A 28 -25.44 -2.05 22.00
N TYR A 29 -25.32 -1.77 20.70
CA TYR A 29 -24.57 -2.60 19.78
C TYR A 29 -23.47 -1.81 19.10
N MET A 30 -22.23 -2.27 19.32
CA MET A 30 -21.00 -1.57 18.94
C MET A 30 -20.34 -2.12 17.66
N GLY A 31 -20.96 -3.13 17.03
CA GLY A 31 -20.42 -3.72 15.81
C GLY A 31 -20.58 -2.80 14.60
N GLY A 32 -19.54 -2.71 13.78
CA GLY A 32 -19.61 -2.03 12.49
C GLY A 32 -19.27 -0.53 12.48
N LEU A 33 -19.06 0.13 13.63
CA LEU A 33 -18.77 1.57 13.66
C LEU A 33 -17.52 1.96 12.86
N LEU A 34 -16.47 1.14 12.92
CA LEU A 34 -15.24 1.35 12.15
C LEU A 34 -15.35 0.90 10.68
N ASP A 35 -16.38 0.13 10.30
CA ASP A 35 -16.49 -0.40 8.93
C ASP A 35 -16.65 0.73 7.92
N ALA A 36 -17.27 1.85 8.30
CA ALA A 36 -17.40 3.06 7.48
C ALA A 36 -16.05 3.67 7.03
N LEU A 37 -14.96 3.44 7.76
CA LEU A 37 -13.62 3.96 7.44
C LEU A 37 -12.91 3.18 6.32
N ILE A 38 -13.40 1.98 6.01
CA ILE A 38 -12.90 1.06 4.97
C ILE A 38 -13.98 0.66 3.95
N GLN A 39 -15.15 1.30 3.99
CA GLN A 39 -16.27 1.01 3.09
C GLN A 39 -16.07 1.58 1.69
N GLY A 40 -16.62 0.87 0.70
CA GLY A 40 -16.55 1.22 -0.72
C GLY A 40 -17.60 2.24 -1.15
N LEU A 41 -17.35 2.86 -2.31
CA LEU A 41 -18.01 4.11 -2.70
C LEU A 41 -19.48 4.06 -3.12
N LYS A 42 -20.00 2.88 -3.41
CA LYS A 42 -21.35 2.64 -3.94
C LYS A 42 -22.15 1.64 -3.10
N GLU A 43 -21.59 1.11 -2.02
CA GLU A 43 -22.13 -0.06 -1.31
C GLU A 43 -22.36 0.23 0.18
N THR A 44 -23.51 0.81 0.52
CA THR A 44 -23.94 1.04 1.91
C THR A 44 -24.21 -0.25 2.72
N SER A 45 -24.12 -1.42 2.10
CA SER A 45 -24.45 -2.75 2.66
C SER A 45 -23.31 -3.79 2.56
N SER A 46 -22.13 -3.38 2.07
CA SER A 46 -20.96 -4.24 1.91
C SER A 46 -19.86 -3.86 2.90
N THR A 47 -19.09 -4.86 3.32
CA THR A 47 -17.85 -4.69 4.10
C THR A 47 -16.63 -4.58 3.20
N GLY A 48 -16.82 -4.61 1.87
CA GLY A 48 -15.76 -4.70 0.86
C GLY A 48 -15.23 -6.12 0.61
N GLU A 49 -15.47 -7.05 1.54
CA GLU A 49 -15.04 -8.46 1.45
C GLU A 49 -15.66 -9.18 0.23
N GLU A 50 -16.88 -8.79 -0.16
CA GLU A 50 -17.56 -9.34 -1.33
C GLU A 50 -16.91 -8.89 -2.65
N ALA A 51 -16.43 -7.64 -2.71
CA ALA A 51 -15.68 -7.10 -3.85
C ALA A 51 -14.28 -7.72 -3.95
N LEU A 52 -13.58 -7.90 -2.81
CA LEU A 52 -12.32 -8.65 -2.75
C LEU A 52 -12.51 -10.09 -3.26
N ALA A 53 -13.54 -10.79 -2.78
CA ALA A 53 -13.85 -12.15 -3.22
C ALA A 53 -14.22 -12.22 -4.71
N ALA A 54 -14.86 -11.18 -5.27
CA ALA A 54 -15.13 -11.10 -6.71
C ALA A 54 -13.83 -10.95 -7.54
N ALA A 55 -12.92 -10.08 -7.11
CA ALA A 55 -11.61 -9.93 -7.74
C ALA A 55 -10.76 -11.21 -7.64
N VAL A 56 -10.77 -11.91 -6.50
CA VAL A 56 -10.10 -13.20 -6.30
C VAL A 56 -10.67 -14.28 -7.24
N ARG A 57 -12.00 -14.42 -7.35
CA ARG A 57 -12.60 -15.37 -8.30
C ARG A 57 -12.21 -15.07 -9.75
N CYS A 58 -12.19 -13.78 -10.12
CA CYS A 58 -11.76 -13.38 -11.46
C CYS A 58 -10.25 -13.68 -11.70
N TYR A 59 -9.42 -13.58 -10.67
CA TYR A 59 -8.02 -14.03 -10.71
C TYR A 59 -7.92 -15.55 -10.88
N ASP A 60 -8.71 -16.35 -10.16
CA ASP A 60 -8.70 -17.81 -10.27
C ASP A 60 -9.09 -18.28 -11.69
N ASP A 61 -10.06 -17.62 -12.31
CA ASP A 61 -10.40 -17.83 -13.72
C ASP A 61 -9.23 -17.47 -14.64
N LEU A 62 -8.63 -16.28 -14.48
CA LEU A 62 -7.50 -15.84 -15.31
C LEU A 62 -6.30 -16.79 -15.16
N SER A 63 -6.05 -17.28 -13.95
CA SER A 63 -5.03 -18.29 -13.66
C SER A 63 -5.29 -19.58 -14.45
N ARG A 64 -6.53 -20.09 -14.46
CA ARG A 64 -6.92 -21.25 -15.29
C ARG A 64 -6.67 -21.00 -16.79
N LEU A 65 -7.00 -19.82 -17.30
CA LEU A 65 -6.72 -19.47 -18.71
C LEU A 65 -5.22 -19.45 -19.00
N LEU A 66 -4.41 -18.84 -18.14
CA LEU A 66 -2.95 -18.79 -18.28
C LEU A 66 -2.30 -20.19 -18.27
N TRP A 67 -2.78 -21.09 -17.41
CA TRP A 67 -2.36 -22.49 -17.40
C TRP A 67 -2.75 -23.26 -18.66
N GLY A 68 -3.88 -22.89 -19.29
CA GLY A 68 -4.38 -23.49 -20.53
C GLY A 68 -3.88 -22.85 -21.83
N LEU A 69 -2.93 -21.89 -21.76
CA LEU A 69 -2.44 -21.19 -22.95
C LEU A 69 -1.57 -22.08 -23.85
N GLU A 70 -2.05 -22.36 -25.05
CA GLU A 70 -1.30 -23.09 -26.07
C GLU A 70 -0.48 -22.13 -26.96
N GLY A 71 0.70 -22.56 -27.42
CA GLY A 71 1.51 -21.79 -28.39
C GLY A 71 2.41 -20.70 -27.80
N LEU A 72 2.64 -20.70 -26.49
CA LEU A 72 3.81 -20.07 -25.87
C LEU A 72 5.07 -20.92 -26.14
N PRO A 73 6.27 -20.32 -26.35
CA PRO A 73 7.52 -21.06 -26.53
C PRO A 73 7.98 -21.88 -25.32
N LEU A 74 7.47 -21.54 -24.13
CA LEU A 74 7.67 -22.25 -22.87
C LEU A 74 6.34 -22.28 -22.14
N THR A 75 5.97 -23.42 -21.57
CA THR A 75 4.72 -23.57 -20.83
C THR A 75 4.72 -22.76 -19.53
N VAL A 76 3.53 -22.39 -19.04
CA VAL A 76 3.35 -21.74 -17.74
C VAL A 76 3.50 -22.79 -16.64
N SER A 77 4.41 -22.55 -15.69
CA SER A 77 4.73 -23.48 -14.59
C SER A 77 4.15 -23.06 -13.24
N ALA A 78 3.83 -21.77 -13.07
CA ALA A 78 3.06 -21.27 -11.93
C ALA A 78 2.45 -19.90 -12.24
N VAL A 79 1.26 -19.65 -11.70
CA VAL A 79 0.62 -18.33 -11.67
C VAL A 79 0.38 -17.99 -10.20
N GLN A 80 0.96 -16.88 -9.74
CA GLN A 80 0.94 -16.51 -8.32
C GLN A 80 0.52 -15.04 -8.13
N GLY A 81 -0.40 -14.79 -7.21
CA GLY A 81 -0.84 -13.45 -6.85
C GLY A 81 0.19 -12.71 -5.99
N ALA A 82 0.43 -11.42 -6.27
CA ALA A 82 1.32 -10.57 -5.45
C ALA A 82 0.60 -9.33 -4.87
N HIS A 83 -0.63 -9.05 -5.30
CA HIS A 83 -1.38 -7.85 -4.94
C HIS A 83 -2.12 -8.00 -3.59
N PRO A 84 -2.23 -6.93 -2.75
CA PRO A 84 -3.00 -6.95 -1.49
C PRO A 84 -4.43 -7.49 -1.60
N VAL A 85 -5.10 -7.24 -2.73
CA VAL A 85 -6.44 -7.77 -3.04
C VAL A 85 -6.50 -9.30 -2.96
N LEU A 86 -5.46 -9.99 -3.46
CA LEU A 86 -5.43 -11.45 -3.57
C LEU A 86 -5.19 -12.15 -2.21
N ARG A 87 -4.77 -11.38 -1.20
CA ARG A 87 -4.70 -11.75 0.22
C ARG A 87 -5.75 -11.04 1.09
N TYR A 88 -6.77 -10.44 0.46
CA TYR A 88 -7.89 -9.73 1.10
C TYR A 88 -7.51 -8.51 1.98
N THR A 89 -6.30 -7.97 1.89
CA THR A 89 -5.85 -6.85 2.74
C THR A 89 -5.95 -5.48 2.07
N GLU A 90 -6.37 -5.39 0.81
CA GLU A 90 -6.56 -4.09 0.13
C GLU A 90 -7.58 -3.20 0.87
N VAL A 91 -7.18 -1.97 1.22
CA VAL A 91 -7.95 -1.09 2.11
C VAL A 91 -9.31 -0.77 1.50
N PHE A 92 -9.31 -0.31 0.24
CA PHE A 92 -10.49 -0.01 -0.55
C PHE A 92 -10.55 -0.96 -1.75
N PRO A 93 -11.34 -2.04 -1.67
CA PRO A 93 -11.38 -3.07 -2.69
C PRO A 93 -11.68 -2.53 -4.09
N PRO A 94 -11.05 -3.07 -5.15
CA PRO A 94 -11.34 -2.66 -6.51
C PRO A 94 -12.78 -3.02 -6.88
N THR A 95 -13.40 -2.13 -7.65
CA THR A 95 -14.72 -2.37 -8.27
C THR A 95 -14.54 -2.54 -9.77
N PRO A 96 -15.37 -3.36 -10.46
CA PRO A 96 -15.34 -3.46 -11.92
C PRO A 96 -15.39 -2.10 -12.62
N VAL A 97 -14.46 -1.89 -13.54
CA VAL A 97 -14.20 -0.60 -14.18
C VAL A 97 -14.87 -0.56 -15.55
N TRP A 98 -15.85 0.34 -15.69
CA TRP A 98 -16.57 0.58 -16.95
C TRP A 98 -16.40 2.05 -17.38
N PRO A 99 -15.40 2.37 -18.22
CA PRO A 99 -15.09 3.76 -18.56
C PRO A 99 -16.18 4.44 -19.39
N ALA A 100 -16.61 5.62 -18.96
CA ALA A 100 -17.41 6.53 -19.77
C ALA A 100 -16.49 7.23 -20.79
N TYR A 101 -16.57 6.84 -22.06
CA TYR A 101 -15.70 7.38 -23.12
C TYR A 101 -15.79 8.91 -23.29
N SER A 102 -16.91 9.55 -22.93
CA SER A 102 -17.06 11.02 -22.96
C SER A 102 -16.14 11.77 -21.98
N PHE A 103 -15.57 11.07 -20.99
CA PHE A 103 -14.62 11.62 -20.02
C PHE A 103 -13.14 11.42 -20.41
N HIS A 104 -12.88 10.72 -21.52
CA HIS A 104 -11.54 10.27 -21.90
C HIS A 104 -11.20 10.66 -23.34
N GLU A 105 -9.91 10.74 -23.64
CA GLU A 105 -9.41 10.78 -25.01
C GLU A 105 -9.08 9.34 -25.45
N GLN A 106 -9.31 9.01 -26.74
CA GLN A 106 -9.17 7.65 -27.26
C GLN A 106 -7.88 7.48 -28.06
N LEU A 107 -6.85 6.87 -27.47
CA LEU A 107 -5.63 6.51 -28.17
C LEU A 107 -5.80 5.15 -28.86
N ARG A 108 -6.44 5.17 -30.04
CA ARG A 108 -6.81 3.96 -30.80
C ARG A 108 -5.62 3.09 -31.17
N GLU A 109 -4.48 3.69 -31.53
CA GLU A 109 -3.22 2.99 -31.85
C GLU A 109 -2.71 2.07 -30.74
N ARG A 110 -3.01 2.40 -29.47
CA ARG A 110 -2.61 1.62 -28.28
C ARG A 110 -3.80 0.99 -27.57
N ALA A 111 -4.97 0.97 -28.22
CA ALA A 111 -6.25 0.51 -27.68
C ALA A 111 -6.49 0.96 -26.21
N SER A 112 -6.16 2.21 -25.89
CA SER A 112 -6.10 2.75 -24.52
C SER A 112 -6.84 4.09 -24.40
N LEU A 113 -7.33 4.38 -23.20
CA LEU A 113 -7.90 5.67 -22.82
C LEU A 113 -6.83 6.57 -22.17
N LEU A 114 -6.98 7.88 -22.37
CA LEU A 114 -6.15 8.92 -21.74
C LEU A 114 -7.02 9.88 -20.88
N PRO A 115 -6.48 10.44 -19.78
CA PRO A 115 -7.13 11.51 -19.03
C PRO A 115 -7.35 12.76 -19.91
N ARG A 116 -8.48 13.45 -19.71
CA ARG A 116 -8.74 14.75 -20.36
C ARG A 116 -8.52 15.91 -19.38
N PRO A 117 -7.81 16.98 -19.78
CA PRO A 117 -7.57 18.14 -18.90
C PRO A 117 -8.85 18.92 -18.58
N ASP A 118 -9.86 18.94 -19.47
CA ASP A 118 -11.14 19.61 -19.22
C ASP A 118 -12.05 18.87 -18.22
N LYS A 119 -11.69 17.64 -17.83
CA LYS A 119 -12.49 16.79 -16.92
C LYS A 119 -11.87 16.72 -15.51
N PRO A 120 -12.60 16.23 -14.50
CA PRO A 120 -12.00 15.79 -13.24
C PRO A 120 -11.04 14.62 -13.49
N CYS A 121 -10.05 14.42 -12.61
CA CYS A 121 -9.17 13.26 -12.71
C CYS A 121 -10.01 11.96 -12.72
N PRO A 122 -9.75 11.02 -13.66
CA PRO A 122 -10.50 9.77 -13.75
C PRO A 122 -10.38 8.96 -12.45
N ALA A 123 -11.29 8.01 -12.27
CA ALA A 123 -11.26 7.13 -11.11
C ALA A 123 -9.95 6.32 -11.11
N TYR A 124 -9.38 6.12 -9.93
CA TYR A 124 -8.15 5.38 -9.80
C TYR A 124 -8.38 3.89 -10.08
N VAL A 125 -7.63 3.34 -11.04
CA VAL A 125 -7.66 1.92 -11.42
C VAL A 125 -6.29 1.32 -11.17
N GLU A 126 -6.16 0.54 -10.09
CA GLU A 126 -4.93 -0.19 -9.80
C GLU A 126 -4.93 -1.56 -10.50
N PRO A 127 -3.90 -1.87 -11.31
CA PRO A 127 -3.81 -3.18 -11.96
C PRO A 127 -3.18 -4.21 -11.01
N MET A 128 -3.93 -5.26 -10.70
CA MET A 128 -3.54 -6.28 -9.72
C MET A 128 -2.35 -7.11 -10.21
N THR A 129 -1.21 -7.02 -9.53
CA THR A 129 0.02 -7.71 -9.94
C THR A 129 -0.08 -9.23 -9.76
N VAL A 130 0.23 -9.95 -10.84
CA VAL A 130 0.31 -11.41 -10.94
C VAL A 130 1.68 -11.79 -11.48
N VAL A 131 2.34 -12.75 -10.84
CA VAL A 131 3.64 -13.30 -11.27
C VAL A 131 3.39 -14.61 -12.02
N CYS A 132 3.88 -14.69 -13.24
CA CYS A 132 3.77 -15.87 -14.11
C CYS A 132 5.16 -16.48 -14.30
N HIS A 133 5.39 -17.67 -13.76
CA HIS A 133 6.62 -18.43 -14.00
C HIS A 133 6.44 -19.31 -15.24
N LEU A 134 7.51 -19.43 -16.02
CA LEU A 134 7.61 -20.33 -17.15
C LEU A 134 8.36 -21.61 -16.75
N GLU A 135 8.27 -22.66 -17.54
CA GLU A 135 9.03 -23.89 -17.31
C GLU A 135 10.55 -23.68 -17.40
N GLY A 136 11.31 -24.59 -16.80
CA GLY A 136 12.76 -24.55 -16.81
C GLY A 136 13.32 -24.81 -18.21
N SER A 137 14.13 -23.89 -18.74
CA SER A 137 14.82 -24.05 -20.02
C SER A 137 16.30 -23.68 -19.91
N GLY A 138 17.14 -24.42 -20.64
CA GLY A 138 18.57 -24.11 -20.81
C GLY A 138 18.84 -23.01 -21.86
N GLN A 139 17.83 -22.60 -22.63
CA GLN A 139 17.97 -21.62 -23.72
C GLN A 139 17.92 -20.15 -23.25
N TRP A 140 17.70 -19.91 -21.95
CA TRP A 140 17.70 -18.56 -21.40
C TRP A 140 19.10 -17.93 -21.47
N PRO A 141 19.22 -16.66 -21.91
CA PRO A 141 20.49 -15.94 -21.91
C PRO A 141 21.13 -15.86 -20.52
N GLN A 142 22.45 -15.78 -20.47
CA GLN A 142 23.20 -15.57 -19.22
C GLN A 142 23.47 -14.08 -18.91
N GLU A 143 22.94 -13.15 -19.72
CA GLU A 143 23.09 -11.71 -19.54
C GLU A 143 21.74 -11.06 -19.19
N ALA A 144 21.72 -10.23 -18.14
CA ALA A 144 20.50 -9.60 -17.62
C ALA A 144 19.72 -8.79 -18.67
N GLU A 145 20.40 -8.07 -19.56
CA GLU A 145 19.73 -7.26 -20.61
C GLU A 145 19.11 -8.15 -21.70
N ALA A 146 19.78 -9.25 -22.07
CA ALA A 146 19.20 -10.25 -22.96
C ALA A 146 17.99 -10.96 -22.32
N ILE A 147 18.04 -11.29 -21.03
CA ILE A 147 16.89 -11.84 -20.28
C ILE A 147 15.70 -10.87 -20.30
N ARG A 148 15.91 -9.57 -20.08
CA ARG A 148 14.84 -8.55 -20.18
C ARG A 148 14.17 -8.56 -21.56
N ARG A 149 14.95 -8.62 -22.63
CA ARG A 149 14.44 -8.67 -24.02
C ARG A 149 13.64 -9.95 -24.30
N VAL A 150 14.14 -11.11 -23.84
CA VAL A 150 13.41 -12.38 -23.97
C VAL A 150 12.11 -12.34 -23.17
N ARG A 151 12.11 -11.80 -21.94
CA ARG A 151 10.87 -11.60 -21.16
C ARG A 151 9.89 -10.66 -21.87
N ALA A 152 10.37 -9.55 -22.46
CA ALA A 152 9.51 -8.66 -23.26
C ALA A 152 8.88 -9.39 -24.46
N ALA A 153 9.59 -10.29 -25.12
CA ALA A 153 9.04 -11.13 -26.18
C ALA A 153 7.97 -12.11 -25.65
N PHE A 154 8.19 -12.74 -24.48
CA PHE A 154 7.14 -13.54 -23.81
C PHE A 154 5.92 -12.71 -23.43
N GLN A 155 6.09 -11.46 -22.97
CA GLN A 155 4.96 -10.56 -22.64
C GLN A 155 4.11 -10.23 -23.87
N LEU A 156 4.75 -9.91 -25.00
CA LEU A 156 4.08 -9.70 -26.29
C LEU A 156 3.30 -10.96 -26.72
N ARG A 157 3.96 -12.12 -26.71
CA ARG A 157 3.34 -13.39 -27.12
C ARG A 157 2.18 -13.81 -26.21
N LEU A 158 2.29 -13.59 -24.91
CA LEU A 158 1.23 -13.83 -23.93
C LEU A 158 0.01 -12.93 -24.19
N ALA A 159 0.23 -11.65 -24.51
CA ALA A 159 -0.86 -10.74 -24.87
C ALA A 159 -1.57 -11.16 -26.17
N GLU A 160 -0.82 -11.54 -27.20
CA GLU A 160 -1.38 -12.07 -28.46
C GLU A 160 -2.28 -13.29 -28.21
N LEU A 161 -1.79 -14.27 -27.45
CA LEU A 161 -2.49 -15.53 -27.21
C LEU A 161 -3.75 -15.35 -26.37
N LEU A 162 -3.70 -14.56 -25.30
CA LEU A 162 -4.90 -14.20 -24.51
C LEU A 162 -5.96 -13.48 -25.36
N THR A 163 -5.53 -12.64 -26.29
CA THR A 163 -6.43 -11.95 -27.24
C THR A 163 -7.02 -12.96 -28.25
N GLN A 164 -6.21 -13.85 -28.82
CA GLN A 164 -6.61 -14.79 -29.87
C GLN A 164 -7.46 -15.96 -29.37
N GLN A 165 -7.11 -16.56 -28.22
CA GLN A 165 -7.75 -17.77 -27.70
C GLN A 165 -8.93 -17.46 -26.76
N HIS A 166 -8.91 -16.30 -26.10
CA HIS A 166 -9.90 -15.96 -25.06
C HIS A 166 -10.58 -14.59 -25.25
N GLY A 167 -10.24 -13.85 -26.31
CA GLY A 167 -10.87 -12.55 -26.60
C GLY A 167 -10.59 -11.46 -25.56
N LEU A 168 -9.59 -11.64 -24.71
CA LEU A 168 -9.28 -10.69 -23.63
C LEU A 168 -8.56 -9.45 -24.17
N GLN A 169 -8.91 -8.28 -23.64
CA GLN A 169 -8.26 -7.03 -24.02
C GLN A 169 -6.92 -6.90 -23.27
N CYS A 170 -5.82 -7.04 -24.01
CA CYS A 170 -4.46 -7.03 -23.47
C CYS A 170 -3.64 -5.81 -23.94
N ARG A 171 -2.71 -5.36 -23.09
CA ARG A 171 -1.70 -4.33 -23.41
C ARG A 171 -0.34 -4.76 -22.89
N ALA A 172 0.49 -5.28 -23.78
CA ALA A 172 1.88 -5.65 -23.48
C ALA A 172 2.79 -4.42 -23.35
N THR A 173 3.80 -4.54 -22.49
CA THR A 173 4.94 -3.64 -22.34
C THR A 173 6.21 -4.49 -22.17
N ALA A 174 7.39 -3.85 -22.16
CA ALA A 174 8.65 -4.56 -21.96
C ALA A 174 8.79 -5.27 -20.58
N THR A 175 7.99 -4.88 -19.58
CA THR A 175 8.09 -5.44 -18.21
C THR A 175 6.87 -6.22 -17.77
N HIS A 176 5.69 -5.93 -18.33
CA HIS A 176 4.42 -6.53 -17.92
C HIS A 176 3.37 -6.49 -19.04
N THR A 177 2.37 -7.37 -18.96
CA THR A 177 1.15 -7.30 -19.77
C THR A 177 -0.02 -6.97 -18.87
N ASP A 178 -0.71 -5.86 -19.15
CA ASP A 178 -1.97 -5.51 -18.51
C ASP A 178 -3.13 -6.23 -19.24
N VAL A 179 -4.03 -6.88 -18.50
CA VAL A 179 -5.16 -7.67 -19.03
C VAL A 179 -6.45 -7.21 -18.37
N LEU A 180 -7.44 -6.82 -19.17
CA LEU A 180 -8.79 -6.47 -18.70
C LEU A 180 -9.71 -7.70 -18.80
N LYS A 181 -10.19 -8.19 -17.66
CA LYS A 181 -11.16 -9.31 -17.54
C LYS A 181 -12.25 -8.93 -16.54
N ASP A 182 -13.52 -9.05 -16.92
CA ASP A 182 -14.70 -8.77 -16.08
C ASP A 182 -14.69 -7.39 -15.37
N GLY A 183 -14.12 -6.39 -16.03
CA GLY A 183 -13.93 -5.03 -15.50
C GLY A 183 -12.75 -4.89 -14.53
N PHE A 184 -12.06 -5.97 -14.17
CA PHE A 184 -10.83 -5.96 -13.39
C PHE A 184 -9.60 -5.92 -14.30
N VAL A 185 -8.53 -5.27 -13.85
CA VAL A 185 -7.26 -5.22 -14.59
C VAL A 185 -6.19 -5.98 -13.81
N PHE A 186 -5.52 -6.90 -14.49
CA PHE A 186 -4.42 -7.71 -13.96
C PHE A 186 -3.12 -7.35 -14.67
N ARG A 187 -2.04 -7.20 -13.91
CA ARG A 187 -0.70 -6.90 -14.40
C ARG A 187 0.18 -8.14 -14.31
N ILE A 188 0.31 -8.85 -15.43
CA ILE A 188 1.06 -10.10 -15.51
C ILE A 188 2.54 -9.79 -15.72
N ARG A 189 3.39 -10.25 -14.80
CA ARG A 189 4.85 -10.18 -14.87
C ARG A 189 5.41 -11.58 -15.10
N VAL A 190 5.97 -11.83 -16.29
CA VAL A 190 6.74 -13.04 -16.58
C VAL A 190 8.03 -13.01 -15.76
N ALA A 191 8.21 -14.01 -14.88
CA ALA A 191 9.36 -14.16 -14.01
C ALA A 191 10.22 -15.35 -14.45
N TYR A 192 11.54 -15.15 -14.45
CA TYR A 192 12.51 -16.20 -14.71
C TYR A 192 13.25 -16.55 -13.41
N GLN A 193 13.11 -17.79 -12.95
CA GLN A 193 13.55 -18.22 -11.62
C GLN A 193 15.06 -18.04 -11.35
N ARG A 194 15.91 -18.05 -12.39
CA ARG A 194 17.36 -17.83 -12.28
C ARG A 194 17.80 -16.37 -12.44
N GLU A 195 16.91 -15.45 -12.80
CA GLU A 195 17.27 -14.05 -13.01
C GLU A 195 17.82 -13.37 -11.73
N PRO A 196 17.26 -13.58 -10.52
CA PRO A 196 17.84 -13.02 -9.31
C PRO A 196 19.29 -13.43 -9.11
N GLN A 197 19.63 -14.71 -9.31
CA GLN A 197 20.99 -15.25 -9.15
C GLN A 197 21.95 -14.65 -10.18
N ILE A 198 21.52 -14.50 -11.44
CA ILE A 198 22.31 -13.84 -12.49
C ILE A 198 22.55 -12.36 -12.14
N LEU A 199 21.60 -11.69 -11.48
CA LEU A 199 21.78 -10.34 -10.93
C LEU A 199 22.66 -10.26 -9.66
N LYS A 200 23.09 -11.40 -9.11
CA LYS A 200 24.13 -11.48 -8.06
C LYS A 200 25.53 -11.69 -8.64
N GLU A 201 25.65 -12.11 -9.90
CA GLU A 201 26.95 -12.33 -10.56
C GLU A 201 27.63 -11.00 -10.90
N MET A 202 28.73 -10.68 -10.23
CA MET A 202 29.63 -9.59 -10.59
C MET A 202 30.96 -10.15 -11.10
N ARG A 203 31.34 -9.76 -12.32
CA ARG A 203 32.62 -10.11 -12.94
C ARG A 203 33.68 -9.08 -12.54
N SER A 204 34.79 -9.55 -11.99
CA SER A 204 35.96 -8.70 -11.72
C SER A 204 36.67 -8.33 -13.03
N PRO A 205 37.55 -7.30 -13.04
CA PRO A 205 38.37 -6.96 -14.20
C PRO A 205 39.25 -8.12 -14.69
N GLU A 206 39.65 -9.03 -13.79
CA GLU A 206 40.42 -10.24 -14.07
C GLU A 206 39.56 -11.42 -14.56
N GLY A 207 38.24 -11.22 -14.71
CA GLY A 207 37.30 -12.23 -15.21
C GLY A 207 36.72 -13.18 -14.15
N MET A 208 37.02 -12.99 -12.86
CA MET A 208 36.49 -13.84 -11.80
C MET A 208 35.01 -13.50 -11.51
N ILE A 209 34.14 -14.51 -11.46
CA ILE A 209 32.74 -14.32 -11.07
C ILE A 209 32.63 -14.39 -9.55
N SER A 210 32.12 -13.32 -8.95
CA SER A 210 31.76 -13.25 -7.53
C SER A 210 30.24 -13.12 -7.38
N LEU A 211 29.65 -13.81 -6.42
CA LEU A 211 28.23 -13.69 -6.09
C LEU A 211 28.06 -12.67 -4.95
N ARG A 212 27.34 -11.58 -5.20
CA ARG A 212 27.02 -10.54 -4.21
C ARG A 212 25.62 -10.03 -4.44
N ASP A 213 24.81 -9.97 -3.38
CA ASP A 213 23.48 -9.37 -3.45
C ASP A 213 23.54 -7.90 -3.88
N THR A 214 22.83 -7.60 -4.96
CA THR A 214 22.64 -6.24 -5.47
C THR A 214 21.24 -5.74 -5.12
N PRO A 215 21.00 -4.43 -4.96
CA PRO A 215 19.65 -3.89 -4.74
C PRO A 215 18.66 -4.19 -5.88
N ALA A 216 19.17 -4.53 -7.08
CA ALA A 216 18.34 -5.02 -8.18
C ALA A 216 17.94 -6.49 -7.99
N SER A 217 18.89 -7.35 -7.63
CA SER A 217 18.62 -8.77 -7.33
C SER A 217 17.67 -8.94 -6.15
N PHE A 218 17.91 -8.22 -5.04
CA PHE A 218 17.07 -8.29 -3.84
C PHE A 218 15.61 -7.89 -4.12
N ARG A 219 15.40 -6.77 -4.82
CA ARG A 219 14.04 -6.34 -5.21
C ARG A 219 13.36 -7.33 -6.13
N LEU A 220 14.08 -7.94 -7.08
CA LEU A 220 13.51 -8.97 -7.95
C LEU A 220 13.11 -10.22 -7.15
N GLU A 221 13.98 -10.72 -6.27
CA GLU A 221 13.69 -11.87 -5.41
C GLU A 221 12.52 -11.57 -4.45
N LYS A 222 12.44 -10.36 -3.88
CA LYS A 222 11.30 -9.89 -3.09
C LYS A 222 9.99 -9.92 -3.90
N ASP A 223 9.98 -9.30 -5.08
CA ASP A 223 8.80 -9.19 -5.96
C ASP A 223 8.33 -10.53 -6.54
N THR A 224 9.23 -11.43 -6.96
CA THR A 224 8.87 -12.66 -7.69
C THR A 224 8.84 -13.93 -6.86
N ARG A 225 9.35 -13.90 -5.61
CA ARG A 225 9.42 -15.08 -4.72
C ARG A 225 8.81 -14.81 -3.36
N HIS A 226 9.30 -13.83 -2.60
CA HIS A 226 8.83 -13.62 -1.22
C HIS A 226 7.41 -13.05 -1.15
N LEU A 227 7.08 -12.07 -2.00
CA LEU A 227 5.76 -11.43 -2.01
C LEU A 227 4.62 -12.38 -2.46
N PRO A 228 4.77 -13.23 -3.49
CA PRO A 228 3.76 -14.22 -3.83
C PRO A 228 3.58 -15.30 -2.75
N LEU A 229 4.67 -15.76 -2.10
CA LEU A 229 4.59 -16.70 -0.98
C LEU A 229 3.85 -16.10 0.22
N LEU A 230 4.19 -14.87 0.61
CA LEU A 230 3.48 -14.15 1.68
C LEU A 230 2.00 -13.94 1.33
N THR A 231 1.69 -13.60 0.08
CA THR A 231 0.31 -13.42 -0.39
C THR A 231 -0.49 -14.72 -0.29
N SER A 232 0.11 -15.86 -0.65
CA SER A 232 -0.53 -17.18 -0.48
C SER A 232 -0.77 -17.53 1.00
N ALA A 233 0.21 -17.29 1.88
CA ALA A 233 0.08 -17.58 3.31
C ALA A 233 -1.00 -16.71 3.99
N LEU A 234 -1.02 -15.40 3.69
CA LEU A 234 -2.03 -14.48 4.23
C LEU A 234 -3.43 -14.71 3.62
N HIS A 235 -3.51 -15.15 2.37
CA HIS A 235 -4.76 -15.65 1.80
C HIS A 235 -5.28 -16.85 2.61
N GLY A 236 -4.43 -17.84 2.91
CA GLY A 236 -4.77 -18.98 3.76
C GLY A 236 -5.26 -18.56 5.16
N LEU A 237 -4.58 -17.59 5.77
CA LEU A 237 -4.97 -17.01 7.07
C LEU A 237 -6.38 -16.38 7.03
N GLN A 238 -6.73 -15.66 5.96
CA GLN A 238 -8.08 -15.10 5.80
C GLN A 238 -9.16 -16.19 5.73
N GLN A 239 -8.90 -17.34 5.08
CA GLN A 239 -9.87 -18.43 5.02
C GLN A 239 -10.10 -19.08 6.40
N GLN A 240 -9.09 -19.06 7.27
CA GLN A 240 -9.18 -19.56 8.64
C GLN A 240 -9.82 -18.54 9.59
N HIS A 241 -9.54 -17.25 9.39
CA HIS A 241 -9.99 -16.16 10.26
C HIS A 241 -10.67 -15.04 9.46
N PRO A 242 -12.00 -15.11 9.23
CA PRO A 242 -12.71 -14.14 8.40
C PRO A 242 -12.54 -12.66 8.79
N ALA A 243 -12.28 -12.37 10.07
CA ALA A 243 -12.06 -11.01 10.56
C ALA A 243 -10.71 -10.39 10.14
N PHE A 244 -9.72 -11.19 9.73
CA PHE A 244 -8.35 -10.72 9.42
C PHE A 244 -8.33 -9.61 8.37
N SER A 245 -9.07 -9.75 7.26
CA SER A 245 -9.21 -8.74 6.21
C SER A 245 -9.61 -7.39 6.79
N GLY A 246 -10.66 -7.33 7.61
CA GLY A 246 -11.11 -6.08 8.22
C GLY A 246 -10.07 -5.47 9.17
N VAL A 247 -9.35 -6.29 9.94
CA VAL A 247 -8.28 -5.82 10.84
C VAL A 247 -7.10 -5.25 10.06
N ALA A 248 -6.57 -5.98 9.08
CA ALA A 248 -5.45 -5.53 8.25
C ALA A 248 -5.79 -4.24 7.48
N ARG A 249 -7.02 -4.15 6.95
CA ARG A 249 -7.52 -2.97 6.23
C ARG A 249 -7.66 -1.75 7.15
N LEU A 250 -8.18 -1.93 8.37
CA LEU A 250 -8.25 -0.85 9.38
C LEU A 250 -6.85 -0.41 9.84
N ALA A 251 -5.95 -1.35 10.12
CA ALA A 251 -4.58 -1.07 10.50
C ALA A 251 -3.85 -0.24 9.44
N LYS A 252 -3.88 -0.68 8.18
CA LYS A 252 -3.29 0.07 7.06
C LYS A 252 -3.94 1.44 6.89
N ARG A 253 -5.26 1.49 6.85
CA ARG A 253 -6.02 2.76 6.76
C ARG A 253 -5.59 3.75 7.83
N TRP A 254 -5.46 3.31 9.08
CA TRP A 254 -5.06 4.17 10.19
C TRP A 254 -3.63 4.71 10.00
N VAL A 255 -2.66 3.86 9.67
CA VAL A 255 -1.26 4.29 9.44
C VAL A 255 -1.13 5.25 8.25
N ARG A 256 -1.90 5.04 7.17
CA ARG A 256 -1.93 5.97 6.03
C ARG A 256 -2.58 7.30 6.38
N ALA A 257 -3.70 7.28 7.12
CA ALA A 257 -4.43 8.46 7.55
C ALA A 257 -3.64 9.33 8.55
N GLN A 258 -2.83 8.69 9.42
CA GLN A 258 -1.84 9.35 10.28
C GLN A 258 -0.61 9.88 9.50
N LEU A 259 -0.67 9.91 8.16
CA LEU A 259 0.37 10.36 7.23
C LEU A 259 1.72 9.62 7.31
N LEU A 260 1.80 8.52 8.07
CA LEU A 260 3.00 7.69 8.22
C LEU A 260 3.20 6.69 7.07
N GLY A 261 2.45 6.83 5.98
CA GLY A 261 2.32 5.81 4.93
C GLY A 261 3.64 5.37 4.27
N GLU A 262 4.59 6.28 4.09
CA GLU A 262 5.89 5.99 3.46
C GLU A 262 6.77 5.06 4.31
N GLY A 263 6.66 5.12 5.65
CA GLY A 263 7.53 4.35 6.54
C GLY A 263 7.21 2.86 6.64
N PHE A 264 6.06 2.41 6.11
CA PHE A 264 5.55 1.06 6.34
C PHE A 264 5.04 0.43 5.04
N THR A 265 5.61 -0.70 4.64
CA THR A 265 5.09 -1.51 3.54
C THR A 265 3.71 -2.09 3.89
N ASP A 266 2.86 -2.33 2.89
CA ASP A 266 1.58 -3.00 3.10
C ASP A 266 1.78 -4.38 3.75
N GLU A 267 2.83 -5.09 3.35
CA GLU A 267 3.22 -6.39 3.89
C GLU A 267 3.62 -6.33 5.36
N SER A 268 4.34 -5.28 5.80
CA SER A 268 4.71 -5.13 7.21
C SER A 268 3.48 -4.95 8.10
N LEU A 269 2.48 -4.19 7.65
CA LEU A 269 1.26 -3.95 8.40
C LEU A 269 0.31 -5.16 8.35
N ASP A 270 0.23 -5.84 7.20
CA ASP A 270 -0.48 -7.11 7.06
C ASP A 270 0.09 -8.19 8.01
N LEU A 271 1.41 -8.23 8.21
CA LEU A 271 2.09 -9.15 9.14
C LEU A 271 1.86 -8.80 10.61
N VAL A 272 1.87 -7.51 11.00
CA VAL A 272 1.51 -7.10 12.37
C VAL A 272 0.04 -7.44 12.67
N ALA A 273 -0.86 -7.26 11.70
CA ALA A 273 -2.24 -7.69 11.84
C ALA A 273 -2.36 -9.22 11.94
N ALA A 274 -1.58 -9.99 11.18
CA ALA A 274 -1.56 -11.45 11.21
C ALA A 274 -1.09 -12.02 12.56
N ALA A 275 -0.12 -11.35 13.21
CA ALA A 275 0.37 -11.73 14.54
C ALA A 275 -0.76 -11.84 15.58
N LEU A 276 -1.79 -10.99 15.50
CA LEU A 276 -2.94 -11.00 16.42
C LEU A 276 -3.81 -12.27 16.32
N PHE A 277 -3.72 -13.01 15.22
CA PHE A 277 -4.47 -14.26 15.00
C PHE A 277 -3.61 -15.48 15.29
N LEU A 278 -2.31 -15.42 14.96
CA LEU A 278 -1.35 -16.51 15.14
C LEU A 278 -0.79 -16.61 16.56
N HIS A 279 -0.71 -15.47 17.27
CA HIS A 279 -0.19 -15.33 18.64
C HIS A 279 -1.17 -14.47 19.45
N PRO A 280 -2.40 -14.97 19.71
CA PRO A 280 -3.49 -14.18 20.30
C PRO A 280 -3.31 -13.87 21.78
N GLU A 281 -2.40 -14.55 22.49
CA GLU A 281 -2.23 -14.50 23.94
C GLU A 281 -1.91 -13.06 24.44
N PRO A 282 -2.48 -12.63 25.58
CA PRO A 282 -3.32 -13.36 26.54
C PRO A 282 -4.81 -13.42 26.15
N PHE A 283 -5.17 -12.99 24.94
CA PHE A 283 -6.53 -13.00 24.42
C PHE A 283 -6.82 -14.24 23.55
N THR A 284 -7.98 -14.26 22.90
CA THR A 284 -8.35 -15.19 21.82
C THR A 284 -8.15 -14.54 20.44
N PRO A 285 -8.07 -15.27 19.32
CA PRO A 285 -8.01 -14.66 17.98
C PRO A 285 -9.18 -13.68 17.75
N PRO A 286 -8.95 -12.49 17.15
CA PRO A 286 -10.01 -11.50 16.94
C PRO A 286 -11.20 -12.05 16.12
N SER A 287 -12.40 -11.95 16.67
CA SER A 287 -13.64 -12.34 15.99
C SER A 287 -14.31 -11.20 15.22
N SER A 288 -13.86 -9.96 15.41
CA SER A 288 -14.35 -8.79 14.69
C SER A 288 -13.24 -7.80 14.33
N PRO A 289 -13.40 -6.99 13.27
CA PRO A 289 -12.42 -5.97 12.88
C PRO A 289 -12.16 -4.93 13.97
N GLN A 290 -13.17 -4.58 14.77
CA GLN A 290 -13.04 -3.54 15.78
C GLN A 290 -12.19 -4.02 16.96
N VAL A 291 -12.41 -5.25 17.43
CA VAL A 291 -11.58 -5.88 18.47
C VAL A 291 -10.14 -6.07 17.99
N GLY A 292 -9.95 -6.53 16.75
CA GLY A 292 -8.60 -6.69 16.20
C GLY A 292 -7.89 -5.35 15.97
N PHE A 293 -8.60 -4.27 15.62
CA PHE A 293 -7.99 -2.95 15.50
C PHE A 293 -7.57 -2.35 16.86
N LEU A 294 -8.39 -2.50 17.91
CA LEU A 294 -7.97 -2.16 19.28
C LEU A 294 -6.70 -2.92 19.70
N ARG A 295 -6.64 -4.23 19.43
CA ARG A 295 -5.46 -5.04 19.73
C ARG A 295 -4.26 -4.74 18.85
N PHE A 296 -4.46 -4.27 17.62
CA PHE A 296 -3.39 -3.72 16.77
C PHE A 296 -2.77 -2.48 17.43
N LEU A 297 -3.59 -1.51 17.86
CA LEU A 297 -3.11 -0.31 18.56
C LEU A 297 -2.38 -0.69 19.86
N PHE A 298 -2.93 -1.61 20.65
CA PHE A 298 -2.31 -2.13 21.87
C PHE A 298 -0.96 -2.81 21.60
N LEU A 299 -0.89 -3.72 20.61
CA LEU A 299 0.37 -4.38 20.23
C LEU A 299 1.42 -3.35 19.79
N VAL A 300 1.04 -2.40 18.94
CA VAL A 300 1.94 -1.35 18.46
C VAL A 300 2.46 -0.48 19.61
N SER A 301 1.62 -0.09 20.56
CA SER A 301 1.99 0.80 21.66
C SER A 301 2.78 0.12 22.79
N THR A 302 2.58 -1.18 23.03
CA THR A 302 3.17 -1.91 24.17
C THR A 302 4.31 -2.86 23.81
N PHE A 303 4.48 -3.24 22.54
CA PHE A 303 5.53 -4.17 22.13
C PHE A 303 6.92 -3.54 22.20
N ASP A 304 7.88 -4.26 22.79
CA ASP A 304 9.27 -3.83 22.87
C ASP A 304 10.02 -4.09 21.55
N TRP A 305 9.78 -3.21 20.58
CA TRP A 305 10.46 -3.17 19.28
C TRP A 305 11.99 -3.03 19.36
N LYS A 306 12.53 -2.61 20.52
CA LYS A 306 13.97 -2.42 20.71
C LYS A 306 14.65 -3.75 21.00
N ASN A 307 14.13 -4.53 21.95
CA ASN A 307 14.79 -5.73 22.46
C ASN A 307 14.17 -7.05 21.97
N ASN A 308 13.02 -7.03 21.29
CA ASN A 308 12.37 -8.24 20.77
C ASN A 308 12.02 -8.14 19.27
N PRO A 309 12.18 -9.24 18.49
CA PRO A 309 11.62 -9.36 17.15
C PRO A 309 10.16 -9.82 17.21
N LEU A 310 9.29 -9.26 16.36
CA LEU A 310 7.94 -9.77 16.17
C LEU A 310 8.00 -11.02 15.27
N ILE A 311 7.89 -12.20 15.87
CA ILE A 311 7.82 -13.46 15.12
C ILE A 311 6.37 -13.67 14.66
N VAL A 312 6.18 -13.94 13.37
CA VAL A 312 4.88 -14.22 12.74
C VAL A 312 4.96 -15.59 12.09
N ASN A 313 4.57 -16.63 12.83
CA ASN A 313 4.72 -18.02 12.40
C ASN A 313 3.62 -18.47 11.42
N LEU A 314 3.71 -18.00 10.17
CA LEU A 314 2.81 -18.40 9.10
C LEU A 314 2.84 -19.92 8.87
N ASN A 315 1.67 -20.51 8.68
CA ASN A 315 1.46 -21.96 8.46
C ASN A 315 2.08 -22.90 9.53
N SER A 316 2.48 -22.39 10.69
CA SER A 316 3.22 -23.13 11.72
C SER A 316 4.55 -23.74 11.21
N GLU A 317 5.20 -23.10 10.23
CA GLU A 317 6.46 -23.58 9.62
C GLU A 317 7.70 -23.45 10.54
N LEU A 318 7.63 -22.62 11.60
CA LEU A 318 8.70 -22.50 12.61
C LEU A 318 8.40 -23.34 13.85
N THR A 319 9.34 -24.19 14.28
CA THR A 319 9.20 -24.95 15.53
C THR A 319 9.36 -24.06 16.77
N VAL A 320 9.02 -24.56 17.96
CA VAL A 320 9.18 -23.81 19.21
C VAL A 320 10.66 -23.55 19.50
N GLU A 321 11.52 -24.53 19.22
CA GLU A 321 12.98 -24.47 19.38
C GLU A 321 13.58 -23.39 18.47
N GLU A 322 13.18 -23.35 17.20
CA GLU A 322 13.62 -22.32 16.25
C GLU A 322 13.19 -20.90 16.69
N GLN A 323 11.98 -20.75 17.24
CA GLN A 323 11.53 -19.47 17.77
C GLN A 323 12.32 -19.01 19.00
N VAL A 324 12.73 -19.95 19.87
CA VAL A 324 13.61 -19.66 21.02
C VAL A 324 15.03 -19.31 20.55
N GLU A 325 15.57 -20.02 19.54
CA GLU A 325 16.86 -19.68 18.92
C GLU A 325 16.84 -18.25 18.36
N ILE A 326 15.82 -17.91 17.56
CA ILE A 326 15.64 -16.56 16.98
C ILE A 326 15.62 -15.49 18.08
N ARG A 327 14.86 -15.70 19.17
CA ARG A 327 14.79 -14.73 20.29
C ARG A 327 16.13 -14.58 21.02
N SER A 328 16.83 -15.68 21.29
CA SER A 328 18.12 -15.66 21.99
C SER A 328 19.25 -15.03 21.16
N GLY A 329 19.28 -15.26 19.84
CA GLY A 329 20.26 -14.68 18.93
C GLY A 329 20.03 -13.20 18.57
N PHE A 330 18.83 -12.68 18.82
CA PHE A 330 18.41 -11.34 18.38
C PHE A 330 19.31 -10.20 18.89
N LEU A 331 19.61 -10.18 20.19
CA LEU A 331 20.42 -9.10 20.78
C LEU A 331 21.86 -9.08 20.23
N GLY A 332 22.41 -10.25 19.85
CA GLY A 332 23.73 -10.36 19.24
C GLY A 332 23.80 -9.82 17.80
N THR A 333 22.68 -9.78 17.08
CA THR A 333 22.59 -9.27 15.70
C THR A 333 21.91 -7.90 15.59
N ARG A 334 21.31 -7.41 16.69
CA ARG A 334 20.45 -6.20 16.75
C ARG A 334 21.00 -4.97 16.04
N ALA A 335 22.31 -4.74 16.10
CA ALA A 335 22.99 -3.58 15.51
C ALA A 335 22.97 -3.56 13.96
N GLN A 336 22.69 -4.70 13.32
CA GLN A 336 22.62 -4.86 11.86
C GLN A 336 21.17 -4.92 11.35
N LEU A 337 20.17 -4.89 12.25
CA LEU A 337 18.75 -5.07 11.94
C LEU A 337 18.00 -3.72 11.97
N PRO A 338 16.90 -3.58 11.21
CA PRO A 338 16.06 -2.37 11.22
C PRO A 338 15.47 -2.08 12.62
N VAL A 339 14.88 -0.88 12.80
CA VAL A 339 14.29 -0.49 14.09
C VAL A 339 13.06 -1.35 14.44
N MET A 340 12.26 -1.70 13.43
CA MET A 340 11.15 -2.63 13.54
C MET A 340 11.58 -3.95 12.90
N VAL A 341 11.58 -5.05 13.65
CA VAL A 341 11.99 -6.36 13.12
C VAL A 341 10.80 -7.32 13.14
N ILE A 342 10.40 -7.78 11.96
CA ILE A 342 9.37 -8.79 11.75
C ILE A 342 10.03 -10.02 11.15
N ILE A 343 9.89 -11.17 11.81
CA ILE A 343 10.47 -12.45 11.41
C ILE A 343 9.36 -13.37 10.90
N THR A 344 9.61 -14.03 9.77
CA THR A 344 8.69 -15.00 9.16
C THR A 344 9.43 -16.31 8.85
N PRO A 345 8.75 -17.44 8.60
CA PRO A 345 9.44 -18.70 8.29
C PRO A 345 10.43 -18.60 7.13
N GLN A 346 10.07 -17.78 6.12
CA GLN A 346 10.82 -17.55 4.88
C GLN A 346 11.88 -16.43 5.00
N ASP A 347 11.95 -15.73 6.14
CA ASP A 347 12.94 -14.71 6.46
C ASP A 347 13.21 -14.68 7.96
N ARG A 348 14.23 -15.45 8.33
CA ARG A 348 14.64 -15.67 9.73
C ARG A 348 15.73 -14.70 10.22
N LYS A 349 16.25 -13.82 9.36
CA LYS A 349 17.50 -13.07 9.63
C LYS A 349 17.56 -11.62 9.15
N SER A 350 16.74 -11.21 8.17
CA SER A 350 16.95 -9.92 7.46
C SER A 350 15.82 -8.91 7.61
N SER A 351 14.60 -9.36 7.91
CA SER A 351 13.41 -8.51 8.03
C SER A 351 13.07 -7.77 6.73
N ILE A 352 12.95 -8.53 5.62
CA ILE A 352 12.71 -8.10 4.23
C ILE A 352 11.57 -7.07 4.10
N TRP A 353 10.56 -7.14 4.97
CA TRP A 353 9.38 -6.28 4.96
C TRP A 353 9.55 -4.93 5.66
N THR A 354 10.57 -4.79 6.50
CA THR A 354 10.90 -3.58 7.27
C THR A 354 12.38 -3.14 7.14
N GLN A 355 13.12 -3.72 6.19
CA GLN A 355 14.53 -3.39 5.94
C GLN A 355 14.72 -1.94 5.48
N ASP A 356 13.81 -1.45 4.62
CA ASP A 356 13.85 -0.10 4.04
C ASP A 356 13.23 0.97 4.96
N GLY A 357 12.53 0.57 6.03
CA GLY A 357 11.79 1.45 6.94
C GLY A 357 10.86 0.67 7.90
N PRO A 358 10.36 1.31 8.98
CA PRO A 358 10.39 2.74 9.26
C PRO A 358 11.75 3.26 9.76
N SER A 359 11.90 4.58 9.84
CA SER A 359 12.99 5.20 10.63
C SER A 359 12.69 5.14 12.13
N PRO A 360 13.69 5.34 13.03
CA PRO A 360 13.45 5.39 14.47
C PRO A 360 12.35 6.39 14.87
N GLN A 361 12.34 7.57 14.25
CA GLN A 361 11.38 8.64 14.52
C GLN A 361 9.98 8.27 14.05
N ILE A 362 9.84 7.63 12.89
CA ILE A 362 8.53 7.21 12.35
C ILE A 362 7.95 6.06 13.17
N LEU A 363 8.78 5.12 13.63
CA LEU A 363 8.34 4.08 14.57
C LEU A 363 7.92 4.69 15.92
N GLN A 364 8.70 5.62 16.47
CA GLN A 364 8.35 6.31 17.72
C GLN A 364 7.02 7.07 17.60
N GLN A 365 6.81 7.78 16.48
CA GLN A 365 5.56 8.49 16.21
C GLN A 365 4.38 7.51 16.11
N LEU A 366 4.55 6.35 15.45
CA LEU A 366 3.53 5.30 15.40
C LEU A 366 3.16 4.80 16.80
N VAL A 367 4.15 4.50 17.64
CA VAL A 367 3.97 4.02 19.02
C VAL A 367 3.21 5.05 19.86
N LEU A 368 3.60 6.33 19.80
CA LEU A 368 2.93 7.43 20.51
C LEU A 368 1.48 7.61 20.04
N LEU A 369 1.25 7.69 18.72
CA LEU A 369 -0.10 7.81 18.17
C LEU A 369 -0.99 6.62 18.53
N ALA A 370 -0.44 5.41 18.59
CA ALA A 370 -1.20 4.22 18.99
C ALA A 370 -1.56 4.24 20.49
N ALA A 371 -0.64 4.71 21.35
CA ALA A 371 -0.85 4.86 22.78
C ALA A 371 -1.94 5.91 23.10
N GLU A 372 -1.99 7.02 22.36
CA GLU A 372 -3.02 8.06 22.50
C GLU A 372 -4.36 7.67 21.85
N ALA A 373 -4.33 7.00 20.69
CA ALA A 373 -5.55 6.57 19.99
C ALA A 373 -6.35 5.52 20.75
N LEU A 374 -5.68 4.60 21.45
CA LEU A 374 -6.32 3.49 22.16
C LEU A 374 -7.35 3.95 23.22
N PRO A 375 -7.00 4.77 24.25
CA PRO A 375 -7.96 5.18 25.28
C PRO A 375 -9.07 6.09 24.74
N VAL A 376 -8.79 6.89 23.69
CA VAL A 376 -9.82 7.70 23.01
C VAL A 376 -10.84 6.79 22.33
N LEU A 377 -10.38 5.79 21.58
CA LEU A 377 -11.23 4.85 20.88
C LEU A 377 -12.00 3.94 21.85
N GLU A 378 -11.35 3.42 22.89
CA GLU A 378 -12.01 2.64 23.95
C GLU A 378 -13.15 3.44 24.60
N LYS A 379 -12.89 4.70 24.99
CA LYS A 379 -13.92 5.57 25.57
C LYS A 379 -15.10 5.80 24.61
N GLN A 380 -14.84 6.06 23.34
CA GLN A 380 -15.88 6.24 22.31
C GLN A 380 -16.66 4.95 22.03
N LEU A 381 -16.03 3.77 22.17
CA LEU A 381 -16.70 2.49 22.03
C LEU A 381 -17.49 2.07 23.28
N MET A 382 -17.18 2.63 24.45
CA MET A 382 -17.95 2.41 25.68
C MET A 382 -19.13 3.40 25.84
N ASP A 383 -19.06 4.58 25.22
CA ASP A 383 -20.16 5.57 25.19
C ASP A 383 -20.46 6.02 23.73
N PRO A 384 -21.23 5.22 22.96
CA PRO A 384 -21.62 5.57 21.58
C PRO A 384 -22.65 6.70 21.49
N ARG A 385 -23.27 7.11 22.61
CA ARG A 385 -24.27 8.18 22.65
C ARG A 385 -23.65 9.54 23.00
N GLY A 386 -22.41 9.55 23.47
CA GLY A 386 -21.61 10.75 23.59
C GLY A 386 -21.34 11.43 22.24
N PRO A 387 -21.00 12.73 22.21
CA PRO A 387 -20.77 13.50 20.99
C PRO A 387 -19.42 13.16 20.29
N GLY A 388 -18.86 11.98 20.55
CA GLY A 388 -17.52 11.59 20.12
C GLY A 388 -17.51 11.06 18.68
N ASP A 389 -16.80 11.75 17.80
CA ASP A 389 -16.56 11.27 16.44
C ASP A 389 -15.41 10.24 16.42
N ILE A 390 -15.74 9.00 16.07
CA ILE A 390 -14.79 7.87 15.95
C ILE A 390 -13.71 8.09 14.89
N ARG A 391 -13.94 9.00 13.92
CA ARG A 391 -12.93 9.38 12.92
C ARG A 391 -11.77 10.16 13.53
N THR A 392 -11.93 10.72 14.73
CA THR A 392 -10.91 11.54 15.39
C THR A 392 -9.58 10.80 15.55
N VAL A 393 -9.59 9.50 15.88
CA VAL A 393 -8.35 8.71 16.00
C VAL A 393 -7.68 8.41 14.65
N PHE A 394 -8.35 8.68 13.53
CA PHE A 394 -7.81 8.58 12.17
C PHE A 394 -7.39 9.95 11.60
N ARG A 395 -7.65 11.07 12.28
CA ARG A 395 -7.20 12.40 11.85
C ARG A 395 -5.75 12.63 12.30
N PRO A 396 -4.84 13.07 11.41
CA PRO A 396 -3.48 13.41 11.78
C PRO A 396 -3.41 14.79 12.46
N PRO A 397 -2.51 15.00 13.44
CA PRO A 397 -2.24 16.32 14.01
C PRO A 397 -1.47 17.19 13.00
N LEU A 398 -2.17 18.07 12.27
CA LEU A 398 -1.54 18.88 11.21
C LEU A 398 -0.69 20.06 11.71
N ASP A 399 -0.74 20.38 13.01
CA ASP A 399 -0.04 21.53 13.59
C ASP A 399 1.46 21.29 13.84
N MET A 400 1.93 20.04 13.68
CA MET A 400 3.36 19.70 13.77
C MET A 400 4.16 20.01 12.49
N TYR A 401 3.48 20.20 11.35
CA TYR A 401 4.13 20.40 10.04
C TYR A 401 4.53 21.85 9.82
N ASP A 402 5.71 22.05 9.24
CA ASP A 402 6.27 23.37 8.95
C ASP A 402 5.58 24.05 7.75
N VAL A 403 5.13 23.25 6.78
CA VAL A 403 4.38 23.71 5.61
C VAL A 403 3.26 22.71 5.30
N LEU A 404 2.09 23.21 4.90
CA LEU A 404 0.99 22.40 4.36
C LEU A 404 0.76 22.76 2.89
N ILE A 405 0.86 21.79 1.98
CA ILE A 405 0.52 21.95 0.57
C ILE A 405 -0.90 21.41 0.37
N ARG A 406 -1.86 22.29 0.06
CA ARG A 406 -3.25 21.87 -0.23
C ARG A 406 -3.42 21.53 -1.70
N LEU A 407 -4.03 20.39 -1.96
CA LEU A 407 -4.26 19.83 -3.28
C LEU A 407 -5.72 20.01 -3.71
N SER A 408 -5.94 20.15 -5.01
CA SER A 408 -7.26 20.35 -5.60
C SER A 408 -8.07 19.05 -5.60
N PRO A 409 -9.22 18.99 -4.90
CA PRO A 409 -10.09 17.80 -4.83
C PRO A 409 -10.48 17.21 -6.19
N ARG A 410 -10.59 18.07 -7.21
CA ARG A 410 -10.86 17.68 -8.60
C ARG A 410 -9.81 16.70 -9.15
N HIS A 411 -8.55 16.85 -8.74
CA HIS A 411 -7.41 16.10 -9.29
C HIS A 411 -6.94 14.92 -8.42
N ILE A 412 -7.49 14.75 -7.21
CA ILE A 412 -7.26 13.57 -6.37
C ILE A 412 -8.22 12.45 -6.79
N PRO A 413 -7.79 11.35 -7.44
CA PRO A 413 -8.72 10.36 -7.99
C PRO A 413 -9.41 9.54 -6.88
N ARG A 414 -8.71 9.35 -5.76
CA ARG A 414 -9.18 8.67 -4.55
C ARG A 414 -9.93 9.58 -3.57
N HIS A 415 -10.27 10.82 -3.94
CA HIS A 415 -10.81 11.87 -3.05
C HIS A 415 -11.89 11.42 -2.05
N ARG A 416 -12.92 10.69 -2.49
CA ARG A 416 -13.98 10.22 -1.58
C ARG A 416 -13.57 9.04 -0.67
N GLN A 417 -12.35 8.52 -0.80
CA GLN A 417 -11.76 7.58 0.16
C GLN A 417 -11.20 8.32 1.39
N ALA A 418 -11.23 9.65 1.47
CA ALA A 418 -10.76 10.40 2.64
C ALA A 418 -11.44 9.95 3.95
N VAL A 419 -10.77 10.13 5.10
CA VAL A 419 -11.33 9.81 6.43
C VAL A 419 -12.62 10.59 6.68
N ASP A 420 -12.58 11.88 6.34
CA ASP A 420 -13.74 12.75 6.32
C ASP A 420 -14.34 12.77 4.91
N SER A 421 -15.51 12.16 4.77
CA SER A 421 -16.18 12.03 3.48
C SER A 421 -16.56 13.43 2.94
N PRO A 422 -16.10 13.80 1.73
CA PRO A 422 -16.32 15.14 1.20
C PRO A 422 -17.78 15.37 0.81
N ALA A 423 -18.32 16.55 1.14
CA ALA A 423 -19.72 16.91 0.90
C ALA A 423 -20.08 17.00 -0.60
N ALA A 424 -19.12 17.41 -1.43
CA ALA A 424 -19.26 17.48 -2.89
C ALA A 424 -18.34 16.47 -3.56
N SER A 425 -18.68 16.05 -4.79
CA SER A 425 -17.81 15.17 -5.55
C SER A 425 -18.05 15.22 -7.05
N PHE A 426 -17.15 14.56 -7.79
CA PHE A 426 -16.97 14.70 -9.22
C PHE A 426 -17.31 13.41 -9.95
N CYS A 427 -17.93 13.51 -11.13
CA CYS A 427 -18.03 12.38 -12.05
C CYS A 427 -16.65 12.05 -12.59
N ARG A 428 -16.04 10.95 -12.12
CA ARG A 428 -14.68 10.52 -12.51
C ARG A 428 -14.65 9.52 -13.67
N GLY A 429 -15.57 9.67 -14.62
CA GLY A 429 -15.57 8.92 -15.87
C GLY A 429 -15.86 7.41 -15.76
N LEU A 430 -16.58 6.94 -14.73
CA LEU A 430 -17.07 5.57 -14.64
C LEU A 430 -18.58 5.49 -14.82
N LEU A 431 -19.04 4.49 -15.56
CA LEU A 431 -20.44 4.08 -15.66
C LEU A 431 -20.87 3.32 -14.39
N SER A 432 -22.19 3.13 -14.22
CA SER A 432 -22.72 2.24 -13.17
C SER A 432 -22.92 0.81 -13.66
N GLU A 433 -23.28 0.64 -14.92
CA GLU A 433 -23.51 -0.65 -15.56
C GLU A 433 -22.37 -1.02 -16.51
N PRO A 434 -22.20 -2.33 -16.85
CA PRO A 434 -21.25 -2.78 -17.85
C PRO A 434 -21.48 -2.11 -19.21
N GLY A 435 -20.48 -1.36 -19.68
CA GLY A 435 -20.44 -0.82 -21.03
C GLY A 435 -19.68 -1.72 -21.99
N SER A 436 -19.91 -1.59 -23.30
CA SER A 436 -19.14 -2.25 -24.35
C SER A 436 -17.73 -1.63 -24.51
N SER A 437 -16.95 -1.62 -23.44
CA SER A 437 -15.61 -1.02 -23.41
C SER A 437 -14.56 -1.98 -23.97
N SER A 438 -14.13 -1.74 -25.20
CA SER A 438 -13.02 -2.44 -25.86
C SER A 438 -11.65 -1.79 -25.63
N LEU A 439 -11.58 -0.66 -24.92
CA LEU A 439 -10.33 0.07 -24.68
C LEU A 439 -9.85 -0.12 -23.23
N MET A 440 -8.54 -0.23 -23.05
CA MET A 440 -7.88 -0.31 -21.75
C MET A 440 -8.09 1.02 -20.98
N PRO A 441 -8.57 1.00 -19.71
CA PRO A 441 -8.75 2.21 -18.92
C PRO A 441 -7.42 2.90 -18.58
N VAL A 442 -7.51 4.11 -18.04
CA VAL A 442 -6.37 4.82 -17.45
C VAL A 442 -5.92 4.05 -16.19
N LEU A 443 -4.73 3.43 -16.23
CA LEU A 443 -4.20 2.62 -15.13
C LEU A 443 -3.20 3.39 -14.27
N GLY A 444 -3.31 3.26 -12.94
CA GLY A 444 -2.32 3.75 -11.98
C GLY A 444 -2.10 5.26 -11.96
N TYR A 445 -3.00 6.05 -12.54
CA TYR A 445 -2.85 7.50 -12.61
C TYR A 445 -3.33 8.18 -11.32
N ASP A 446 -2.37 8.62 -10.51
CA ASP A 446 -2.59 9.34 -9.25
C ASP A 446 -1.70 10.59 -9.22
N PRO A 447 -2.21 11.77 -9.65
CA PRO A 447 -1.44 13.00 -9.72
C PRO A 447 -0.80 13.42 -8.38
N PRO A 448 -1.50 13.37 -7.23
CA PRO A 448 -0.87 13.56 -5.91
C PRO A 448 0.38 12.69 -5.68
N GLN A 449 0.32 11.40 -5.98
CA GLN A 449 1.47 10.50 -5.79
C GLN A 449 2.61 10.79 -6.77
N LEU A 450 2.30 11.13 -8.02
CA LEU A 450 3.30 11.52 -9.02
C LEU A 450 4.02 12.83 -8.64
N TYR A 451 3.27 13.80 -8.14
CA TYR A 451 3.80 15.08 -7.62
C TYR A 451 4.63 14.87 -6.36
N LEU A 452 4.16 14.06 -5.40
CA LEU A 452 4.90 13.69 -4.19
C LEU A 452 6.24 13.01 -4.51
N ALA A 453 6.27 12.14 -5.52
CA ALA A 453 7.51 11.52 -5.99
C ALA A 453 8.48 12.53 -6.64
N GLN A 454 7.98 13.56 -7.32
CA GLN A 454 8.80 14.66 -7.84
C GLN A 454 9.36 15.53 -6.71
N LEU A 455 8.53 15.92 -5.73
CA LEU A 455 8.94 16.66 -4.54
C LEU A 455 10.06 15.95 -3.78
N ARG A 456 9.88 14.66 -3.45
CA ARG A 456 10.92 13.86 -2.76
C ARG A 456 12.21 13.74 -3.57
N LYS A 457 12.12 13.60 -4.90
CA LYS A 457 13.30 13.54 -5.78
C LYS A 457 14.05 14.88 -5.88
N ALA A 458 13.34 16.01 -5.79
CA ALA A 458 13.93 17.34 -5.89
C ALA A 458 14.44 17.87 -4.53
N PHE A 459 13.71 17.62 -3.45
CA PHE A 459 13.87 18.28 -2.16
C PHE A 459 13.99 17.32 -0.95
N GLY A 460 14.08 16.01 -1.16
CA GLY A 460 14.17 15.01 -0.07
C GLY A 460 15.39 15.16 0.87
N GLU A 461 16.42 15.90 0.46
CA GLU A 461 17.55 16.28 1.32
C GLU A 461 17.20 17.44 2.28
N LEU A 462 16.28 18.32 1.88
CA LEU A 462 15.86 19.51 2.63
C LEU A 462 14.61 19.27 3.48
N ALA A 463 13.69 18.41 3.02
CA ALA A 463 12.38 18.22 3.61
C ALA A 463 11.87 16.78 3.51
N LEU A 464 11.05 16.40 4.50
CA LEU A 464 10.26 15.16 4.51
C LEU A 464 8.81 15.49 4.14
N PHE A 465 8.19 14.65 3.32
CA PHE A 465 6.85 14.88 2.75
C PHE A 465 5.88 13.75 3.11
N PHE A 466 4.72 14.09 3.68
CA PHE A 466 3.78 13.17 4.30
C PHE A 466 2.37 13.34 3.72
N TYR A 467 1.71 12.24 3.35
CA TYR A 467 0.45 12.29 2.59
C TYR A 467 -0.41 11.03 2.82
N ASP A 468 -1.73 11.18 2.97
CA ASP A 468 -2.67 10.05 2.95
C ASP A 468 -3.03 9.71 1.49
N GLN A 469 -2.48 8.59 1.03
CA GLN A 469 -2.75 8.04 -0.30
C GLN A 469 -4.25 7.76 -0.56
N HIS A 470 -5.05 7.57 0.49
CA HIS A 470 -6.46 7.27 0.41
C HIS A 470 -7.33 8.54 0.43
N GLY A 471 -7.03 9.46 -0.49
CA GLY A 471 -7.88 10.63 -0.76
C GLY A 471 -7.59 11.87 0.08
N GLY A 472 -6.46 11.93 0.79
CA GLY A 472 -6.05 13.14 1.52
C GLY A 472 -5.97 14.38 0.61
N GLU A 473 -6.31 15.55 1.15
CA GLU A 473 -6.25 16.82 0.43
C GLU A 473 -5.00 17.65 0.75
N VAL A 474 -4.16 17.20 1.69
CA VAL A 474 -3.02 17.96 2.20
C VAL A 474 -1.76 17.09 2.23
N ILE A 475 -0.66 17.62 1.71
CA ILE A 475 0.69 17.09 1.95
C ILE A 475 1.30 17.91 3.08
N GLY A 476 1.64 17.25 4.19
CA GLY A 476 2.41 17.85 5.29
C GLY A 476 3.90 17.80 4.98
N VAL A 477 4.62 18.88 5.29
CA VAL A 477 6.07 18.98 5.07
C VAL A 477 6.77 19.27 6.40
N LEU A 478 7.87 18.56 6.68
CA LEU A 478 8.78 18.87 7.77
C LEU A 478 10.15 19.23 7.20
N TRP A 479 10.73 20.32 7.66
CA TRP A 479 12.11 20.69 7.34
C TRP A 479 13.09 19.75 8.04
N ASN A 480 14.14 19.33 7.34
CA ASN A 480 15.26 18.60 7.95
C ASN A 480 16.18 19.61 8.67
N PRO A 481 16.24 19.67 10.02
CA PRO A 481 16.96 20.73 10.72
C PRO A 481 18.48 20.72 10.49
N THR A 482 19.03 19.60 10.01
CA THR A 482 20.46 19.52 9.65
C THR A 482 20.79 20.29 8.38
N SER A 483 19.84 20.42 7.45
CA SER A 483 19.99 21.09 6.16
C SER A 483 19.92 22.62 6.26
N PHE A 484 19.37 23.15 7.36
CA PHE A 484 19.25 24.60 7.60
C PHE A 484 20.46 25.21 8.33
N ARG A 485 21.45 24.40 8.70
CA ARG A 485 22.71 24.91 9.25
C ARG A 485 23.53 25.57 8.13
N PRO A 486 24.08 26.78 8.33
CA PRO A 486 24.97 27.41 7.36
C PRO A 486 26.12 26.48 6.95
N GLN A 487 26.32 26.28 5.65
CA GLN A 487 27.40 25.46 5.10
C GLN A 487 28.36 26.33 4.28
N HIS A 488 29.63 25.94 4.18
CA HIS A 488 30.53 26.55 3.20
C HIS A 488 30.07 26.21 1.78
N PHE A 489 30.18 27.20 0.88
CA PHE A 489 29.81 27.04 -0.53
C PHE A 489 30.53 25.84 -1.18
N LYS A 490 29.75 24.92 -1.75
CA LYS A 490 30.20 23.82 -2.60
C LYS A 490 29.28 23.73 -3.80
N ALA A 491 29.83 23.61 -5.01
CA ALA A 491 29.05 23.55 -6.25
C ALA A 491 27.99 22.42 -6.25
N SER A 492 28.26 21.30 -5.57
CA SER A 492 27.34 20.18 -5.39
C SER A 492 26.09 20.52 -4.55
N ASN A 493 26.19 21.47 -3.63
CA ASN A 493 25.17 21.77 -2.62
C ASN A 493 24.39 23.07 -2.96
N THR A 494 24.34 23.44 -4.25
CA THR A 494 23.73 24.70 -4.71
C THR A 494 22.21 24.65 -4.89
N LYS A 495 21.62 23.45 -4.99
CA LYS A 495 20.17 23.29 -5.21
C LYS A 495 19.35 23.81 -4.03
N GLY A 496 18.39 24.69 -4.28
CA GLY A 496 17.50 25.23 -3.26
C GLY A 496 18.20 26.07 -2.19
N HIS A 497 19.44 26.53 -2.42
CA HIS A 497 20.20 27.36 -1.48
C HIS A 497 20.48 28.75 -2.06
N MET A 498 20.57 29.74 -1.18
CA MET A 498 21.08 31.08 -1.47
C MET A 498 22.39 31.33 -0.71
N VAL A 499 23.21 32.24 -1.24
CA VAL A 499 24.44 32.70 -0.58
C VAL A 499 24.09 33.86 0.35
N VAL A 500 24.57 33.80 1.59
CA VAL A 500 24.44 34.87 2.59
C VAL A 500 25.82 35.16 3.17
N SER A 501 26.14 36.44 3.33
CA SER A 501 27.38 36.87 3.97
C SER A 501 27.19 36.92 5.49
N GLN A 502 27.75 35.95 6.22
CA GLN A 502 27.77 35.96 7.69
C GLN A 502 29.21 36.20 8.17
N SER A 503 29.41 37.20 9.04
CA SER A 503 30.71 37.50 9.68
C SER A 503 31.89 37.75 8.72
N GLY A 504 31.62 38.08 7.45
CA GLY A 504 32.63 38.27 6.40
C GLY A 504 32.90 37.03 5.53
N GLU A 505 32.33 35.87 5.85
CA GLU A 505 32.40 34.66 5.03
C GLU A 505 31.10 34.43 4.24
N SER A 506 31.23 33.88 3.03
CA SER A 506 30.09 33.48 2.18
C SER A 506 29.64 32.06 2.52
N VAL A 507 28.51 31.96 3.22
CA VAL A 507 27.85 30.68 3.55
C VAL A 507 26.63 30.47 2.66
N ILE A 508 26.21 29.22 2.51
CA ILE A 508 24.94 28.85 1.87
C ILE A 508 23.91 28.42 2.92
N VAL A 509 22.67 28.84 2.71
CA VAL A 509 21.48 28.46 3.50
C VAL A 509 20.31 28.18 2.55
N PRO A 510 19.34 27.32 2.91
CA PRO A 510 18.18 27.07 2.06
C PRO A 510 17.38 28.34 1.74
N ASN A 511 17.04 28.56 0.47
CA ASN A 511 16.18 29.67 0.05
C ASN A 511 14.70 29.22 0.12
N ILE A 512 14.08 29.49 1.27
CA ILE A 512 12.76 28.96 1.60
C ILE A 512 11.68 29.54 0.70
N GLU A 513 11.72 30.84 0.41
CA GLU A 513 10.74 31.50 -0.46
C GLU A 513 10.74 30.86 -1.86
N ALA A 514 11.94 30.65 -2.44
CA ALA A 514 12.07 29.96 -3.72
C ALA A 514 11.65 28.49 -3.67
N ILE A 515 11.92 27.76 -2.58
CA ILE A 515 11.47 26.36 -2.42
C ILE A 515 9.93 26.27 -2.34
N LEU A 516 9.28 27.21 -1.64
CA LEU A 516 7.82 27.28 -1.55
C LEU A 516 7.19 27.67 -2.90
N GLU A 517 7.84 28.55 -3.67
CA GLU A 517 7.45 28.87 -5.04
C GLU A 517 7.62 27.64 -5.96
N ASP A 518 8.75 26.94 -5.90
CA ASP A 518 9.01 25.69 -6.63
C ASP A 518 7.96 24.62 -6.31
N PHE A 519 7.50 24.50 -5.06
CA PHE A 519 6.40 23.59 -4.70
C PHE A 519 5.12 23.94 -5.46
N ALA A 520 4.77 25.23 -5.57
CA ALA A 520 3.61 25.68 -6.32
C ALA A 520 3.77 25.48 -7.84
N ILE A 521 4.95 25.80 -8.40
CA ILE A 521 5.26 25.65 -9.83
C ILE A 521 5.23 24.18 -10.27
N LEU A 522 5.92 23.28 -9.54
CA LEU A 522 5.88 21.84 -9.81
C LEU A 522 4.46 21.25 -9.68
N GLY A 523 3.61 21.91 -8.89
CA GLY A 523 2.24 21.52 -8.61
C GLY A 523 1.19 22.20 -9.49
N GLU A 524 1.56 22.92 -10.55
CA GLU A 524 0.62 23.75 -11.31
C GLU A 524 -0.66 22.98 -11.74
N GLY A 525 -1.83 23.56 -11.42
CA GLY A 525 -3.15 22.96 -11.66
C GLY A 525 -3.57 21.87 -10.66
N LEU A 526 -2.63 21.25 -9.94
CA LEU A 526 -2.90 20.30 -8.85
C LEU A 526 -2.93 20.99 -7.47
N VAL A 527 -1.99 21.88 -7.18
CA VAL A 527 -1.87 22.60 -5.90
C VAL A 527 -2.81 23.81 -5.89
N GLN A 528 -3.47 24.03 -4.75
CA GLN A 528 -4.31 25.20 -4.50
C GLN A 528 -3.58 26.26 -3.68
N THR A 529 -2.96 25.87 -2.57
CA THR A 529 -2.20 26.76 -1.68
C THR A 529 -0.98 26.03 -1.11
N VAL A 530 0.07 26.81 -0.80
CA VAL A 530 1.22 26.38 -0.01
C VAL A 530 1.25 27.26 1.24
N GLU A 531 0.94 26.68 2.39
CA GLU A 531 0.78 27.38 3.66
C GLU A 531 1.98 27.11 4.58
N ALA A 532 2.90 28.08 4.65
CA ALA A 532 3.98 28.09 5.63
C ALA A 532 3.40 28.33 7.05
N ARG A 533 3.70 27.45 8.00
CA ARG A 533 3.04 27.43 9.33
C ARG A 533 3.92 27.74 10.55
N SER A 534 5.21 27.39 10.57
CA SER A 534 5.94 27.28 11.86
C SER A 534 6.95 28.38 12.19
N GLU A 535 7.46 29.13 11.20
CA GLU A 535 8.55 30.13 11.33
C GLU A 535 9.89 29.60 11.90
N ARG A 536 9.99 28.31 12.25
CA ARG A 536 11.14 27.66 12.93
C ARG A 536 12.44 27.60 12.11
N TRP A 537 12.44 28.22 10.96
CA TRP A 537 13.50 28.25 9.96
C TRP A 537 14.20 29.61 9.87
N THR A 538 13.79 30.62 10.65
CA THR A 538 14.55 31.88 10.79
C THR A 538 15.86 31.59 11.53
N VAL A 539 16.97 31.69 10.79
CA VAL A 539 18.36 31.55 11.28
C VAL A 539 18.84 32.86 11.89
#